data_AF-A0A9Q4WRW5-F1
#
_entry.id   AF-A0A9Q4WRW5-F1
#
_cell.length_a   1.000
_cell.length_b   1.000
_cell.length_c   1.000
_cell.angle_alpha   90.00
_cell.angle_beta   90.00
_cell.angle_gamma   90.00
#
_symmetry.space_group_name_H-M   'P 1'
#
loop_
_entity.id
_entity.type
_entity.pdbx_description
1 polymer ?
#
loop_
_entity_poly.entity_id
_entity_poly.type
_entity_poly.pdbx_seq_one_letter_code
_entity_poly.pdbx_strand_id
1 'polypeptide(L)'
;MEFKDLATKFEGLTADQVGVLAEFGKNILDDAGIFGLPSYLLGLIQDMLNTDEFDIEENRLTIRSLLHIVELANDLNMRCWGEQKTPFGLTGIRYDNQYVGFKDETKIIAS
;
A
#
# COMPACT_ATOMS: atom_id res chain seq x y z
N MET A 1 9.95 19.45 0.11
CA MET A 1 10.00 19.22 -1.34
C MET A 1 8.86 20.01 -1.93
N GLU A 2 9.14 20.91 -2.87
CA GLU A 2 8.08 21.68 -3.53
C GLU A 2 7.38 20.79 -4.56
N PHE A 3 6.10 21.06 -4.85
CA PHE A 3 5.34 20.24 -5.80
C PHE A 3 6.00 20.19 -7.19
N LYS A 4 6.65 21.28 -7.60
CA LYS A 4 7.43 21.37 -8.84
C LYS A 4 8.61 20.38 -8.91
N ASP A 5 9.13 19.92 -7.77
CA ASP A 5 10.23 18.96 -7.70
C ASP A 5 9.74 17.51 -7.94
N LEU A 6 8.42 17.27 -7.85
CA LEU A 6 7.81 15.95 -8.07
C LEU A 6 7.87 15.53 -9.54
N ALA A 7 7.78 16.48 -10.47
CA ALA A 7 7.84 16.20 -11.91
C ALA A 7 9.17 15.52 -12.30
N THR A 8 10.28 15.94 -11.69
CA THR A 8 11.62 15.34 -11.89
C THR A 8 11.72 13.96 -11.22
N LYS A 9 11.04 13.76 -10.09
CA LYS A 9 11.06 12.48 -9.34
C LYS A 9 10.16 11.41 -9.96
N PHE A 10 9.04 11.80 -10.57
CA PHE A 10 8.08 10.89 -11.21
C PHE A 10 8.26 10.80 -12.73
N GLU A 11 9.45 11.15 -13.24
CA GLU A 11 9.90 10.88 -14.61
C GLU A 11 8.88 11.25 -15.71
N GLY A 12 8.18 12.38 -15.54
CA GLY A 12 7.25 12.90 -16.56
C GLY A 12 5.76 12.65 -16.31
N LEU A 13 5.35 12.10 -15.16
CA LEU A 13 3.94 12.16 -14.76
C LEU A 13 3.50 13.60 -14.49
N THR A 14 2.30 13.96 -14.96
CA THR A 14 1.68 15.24 -14.66
C THR A 14 1.14 15.26 -13.21
N ALA A 15 0.86 16.47 -12.72
CA ALA A 15 0.21 16.67 -11.42
C ALA A 15 -1.07 15.84 -11.27
N ASP A 16 -1.93 15.87 -12.29
CA ASP A 16 -3.20 15.16 -12.30
C ASP A 16 -2.99 13.64 -12.27
N GLN A 17 -2.02 13.12 -13.03
CA GLN A 17 -1.70 11.69 -13.03
C GLN A 17 -1.17 11.23 -11.68
N VAL A 18 -0.32 12.03 -11.01
CA VAL A 18 0.14 11.74 -9.65
C VAL A 18 -1.04 11.74 -8.67
N GLY A 19 -1.98 12.68 -8.81
CA GLY A 19 -3.21 12.72 -8.02
C GLY A 19 -4.05 11.44 -8.17
N VAL A 20 -4.29 11.00 -9.41
CA VAL A 20 -5.03 9.77 -9.72
C VAL A 20 -4.35 8.53 -9.11
N LEU A 21 -3.02 8.41 -9.23
CA LEU A 21 -2.29 7.29 -8.65
C LEU A 21 -2.32 7.30 -7.12
N ALA A 22 -2.24 8.47 -6.50
CA ALA A 22 -2.34 8.61 -5.04
C ALA A 22 -3.74 8.22 -4.54
N GLU A 23 -4.81 8.65 -5.23
CA GLU A 23 -6.18 8.27 -4.90
C GLU A 23 -6.42 6.77 -5.08
N PHE A 24 -5.92 6.18 -6.16
CA PHE A 24 -5.96 4.74 -6.38
C PHE A 24 -5.31 3.95 -5.23
N GLY A 25 -4.08 4.33 -4.85
CA GLY A 25 -3.38 3.72 -3.72
C GLY A 25 -4.16 3.89 -2.41
N LYS A 26 -4.78 5.05 -2.20
CA LYS A 26 -5.58 5.31 -1.00
C LYS A 26 -6.80 4.40 -0.92
N ASN A 27 -7.53 4.24 -2.01
CA ASN A 27 -8.73 3.41 -2.05
C ASN A 27 -8.41 1.93 -1.76
N ILE A 28 -7.25 1.42 -2.20
CA ILE A 28 -6.80 0.07 -1.84
C ILE A 28 -6.53 -0.04 -0.33
N LEU A 29 -5.82 0.95 0.22
CA LEU A 29 -5.41 0.91 1.60
C LEU A 29 -6.56 1.23 2.59
N ASP A 30 -7.59 1.97 2.16
CA ASP A 30 -8.78 2.21 2.98
C ASP A 30 -9.58 0.92 3.26
N ASP A 31 -9.47 -0.10 2.39
CA ASP A 31 -10.11 -1.40 2.58
C ASP A 31 -9.36 -2.28 3.60
N ALA A 32 -8.06 -2.51 3.37
CA ALA A 32 -7.28 -3.50 4.12
C ALA A 32 -6.27 -2.93 5.12
N GLY A 33 -5.98 -1.61 5.06
CA GLY A 33 -4.81 -1.01 5.70
C GLY A 33 -3.50 -1.49 5.10
N ILE A 34 -2.41 -0.75 5.31
CA ILE A 34 -1.10 -1.18 4.81
C ILE A 34 -0.58 -2.40 5.57
N PHE A 35 -0.90 -2.55 6.86
CA PHE A 35 -0.48 -3.70 7.66
C PHE A 35 -1.25 -4.99 7.32
N GLY A 36 -2.53 -4.85 6.95
CA GLY A 36 -3.40 -5.99 6.62
C GLY A 36 -3.17 -6.52 5.21
N LEU A 37 -2.99 -5.62 4.22
CA LEU A 37 -2.93 -5.98 2.81
C LEU A 37 -1.89 -7.09 2.47
N PRO A 38 -0.62 -7.02 2.90
CA PRO A 38 0.34 -8.09 2.62
C PRO A 38 -0.08 -9.42 3.23
N SER A 39 -0.62 -9.39 4.45
CA SER A 39 -1.03 -10.59 5.19
C SER A 39 -2.21 -11.29 4.51
N TYR A 40 -3.21 -10.52 4.06
CA TYR A 40 -4.38 -11.07 3.37
C TYR A 40 -4.01 -11.66 2.00
N LEU A 41 -3.17 -10.96 1.23
CA LEU A 41 -2.72 -11.45 -0.07
C LEU A 41 -1.86 -12.71 0.07
N LEU A 42 -0.97 -12.78 1.07
CA LEU A 42 -0.18 -13.97 1.32
C LEU A 42 -1.06 -15.17 1.71
N GLY A 43 -2.07 -14.95 2.56
CA GLY A 43 -3.06 -15.97 2.90
C GLY A 43 -3.82 -16.48 1.67
N LEU A 44 -4.30 -15.58 0.81
CA LEU A 44 -4.95 -15.96 -0.44
C LEU A 44 -4.04 -16.77 -1.35
N ILE A 45 -2.76 -16.37 -1.49
CA ILE A 45 -1.79 -17.13 -2.30
C ILE A 45 -1.58 -18.53 -1.70
N GLN A 46 -1.49 -18.66 -0.38
CA GLN A 46 -1.39 -19.97 0.28
C GLN A 46 -2.62 -20.83 0.00
N ASP A 47 -3.82 -20.27 0.09
CA ASP A 47 -5.06 -21.00 -0.21
C ASP A 47 -5.10 -21.47 -1.67
N MET A 48 -4.70 -20.61 -2.61
CA MET A 48 -4.59 -20.95 -4.04
C MET A 48 -3.59 -22.09 -4.29
N LEU A 49 -2.44 -22.08 -3.61
CA LEU A 49 -1.42 -23.12 -3.77
C LEU A 49 -1.80 -24.45 -3.12
N ASN A 50 -2.75 -24.45 -2.17
CA ASN A 50 -3.15 -25.63 -1.40
C ASN A 50 -4.46 -26.26 -1.90
N THR A 51 -5.15 -25.67 -2.88
CA THR A 51 -6.36 -26.26 -3.45
C THR A 51 -6.03 -27.13 -4.66
N ASP A 52 -6.62 -28.33 -4.71
CA ASP A 52 -6.41 -29.29 -5.80
C ASP A 52 -7.00 -28.82 -7.15
N GLU A 53 -7.93 -27.86 -7.11
CA GLU A 53 -8.64 -27.36 -8.29
C GLU A 53 -7.92 -26.20 -9.00
N PHE A 54 -6.87 -25.65 -8.40
CA PHE A 54 -6.18 -24.48 -8.93
C PHE A 54 -5.01 -24.87 -9.84
N ASP A 55 -5.12 -24.52 -11.13
CA ASP A 55 -4.02 -24.71 -12.07
C ASP A 55 -2.92 -23.66 -11.85
N ILE A 56 -1.86 -24.08 -11.16
CA ILE A 56 -0.70 -23.22 -10.84
C ILE A 56 0.04 -22.77 -12.10
N GLU A 57 0.17 -23.63 -13.11
CA GLU A 57 0.96 -23.30 -14.30
C GLU A 57 0.23 -22.28 -15.16
N GLU A 58 -1.07 -22.45 -15.36
CA GLU A 58 -1.90 -21.48 -16.08
C GLU A 58 -1.93 -20.12 -15.35
N ASN A 59 -1.92 -20.13 -14.02
CA ASN A 59 -2.04 -18.93 -13.20
C ASN A 59 -0.72 -18.40 -12.63
N ARG A 60 0.43 -18.89 -13.11
CA ARG A 60 1.76 -18.53 -12.60
C ARG A 60 2.01 -17.02 -12.60
N LEU A 61 1.55 -16.32 -13.62
CA LEU A 61 1.69 -14.85 -13.73
C LEU A 61 0.87 -14.11 -12.67
N THR A 62 -0.33 -14.60 -12.36
CA THR A 62 -1.20 -14.06 -11.32
C THR A 62 -0.54 -14.21 -9.96
N ILE A 63 -0.08 -15.43 -9.61
CA ILE A 63 0.63 -15.68 -8.35
C ILE A 63 1.86 -14.77 -8.22
N ARG A 64 2.67 -14.68 -9.27
CA ARG A 64 3.87 -13.82 -9.27
C ARG A 64 3.51 -12.35 -9.04
N SER A 65 2.44 -11.87 -9.65
CA SER A 65 2.00 -10.48 -9.50
C SER A 65 1.52 -10.21 -8.07
N LEU A 66 0.74 -11.13 -7.49
CA LEU A 66 0.28 -11.02 -6.10
C LEU A 66 1.46 -11.03 -5.12
N LEU A 67 2.43 -11.94 -5.30
CA LEU A 67 3.65 -11.98 -4.49
C LEU A 67 4.44 -10.67 -4.59
N HIS A 68 4.57 -10.10 -5.78
CA HIS A 68 5.26 -8.82 -5.95
C HIS A 68 4.55 -7.67 -5.24
N ILE A 69 3.21 -7.64 -5.26
CA ILE A 69 2.43 -6.64 -4.51
C ILE A 69 2.64 -6.82 -3.00
N VAL A 70 2.69 -8.06 -2.50
CA VAL A 70 3.01 -8.37 -1.09
C VAL A 70 4.38 -7.80 -0.70
N GLU A 71 5.41 -8.01 -1.53
CA GLU A 71 6.75 -7.46 -1.31
C GLU A 71 6.73 -5.93 -1.24
N LEU A 72 6.11 -5.27 -2.22
CA LEU A 72 6.03 -3.80 -2.28
C LEU A 72 5.28 -3.21 -1.08
N ALA A 73 4.18 -3.85 -0.66
CA ALA A 73 3.40 -3.41 0.49
C ALA A 73 4.17 -3.63 1.80
N ASN A 74 4.91 -4.73 1.94
CA ASN A 74 5.78 -4.97 3.09
C ASN A 74 6.93 -3.97 3.19
N ASP A 75 7.57 -3.66 2.06
CA ASP A 75 8.64 -2.65 2.02
C ASP A 75 8.12 -1.28 2.45
N LEU A 76 6.93 -0.89 1.98
CA LEU A 76 6.31 0.36 2.36
C LEU A 76 5.90 0.35 3.85
N ASN A 77 5.35 -0.75 4.36
CA ASN A 77 5.10 -0.95 5.79
C ASN A 77 6.33 -0.72 6.65
N MET A 78 7.45 -1.36 6.30
CA MET A 78 8.70 -1.26 7.06
C MET A 78 9.23 0.18 7.11
N ARG A 79 9.10 0.91 6.00
CA ARG A 79 9.47 2.34 5.93
C ARG A 79 8.55 3.19 6.82
N CYS A 80 7.24 2.99 6.71
CA CYS A 80 6.23 3.68 7.53
C CYS A 80 6.44 3.45 9.02
N TRP A 81 6.73 2.21 9.42
CA TRP A 81 7.06 1.84 10.79
C TRP A 81 8.32 2.56 11.30
N GLY A 82 9.41 2.54 10.51
CA GLY A 82 10.67 3.21 10.87
C GLY A 82 10.53 4.72 11.02
N GLU A 83 9.64 5.35 10.25
CA GLU A 83 9.37 6.79 10.31
C GLU A 83 8.25 7.20 11.28
N GLN A 84 7.57 6.25 11.92
CA GLN A 84 6.37 6.47 12.74
C GLN A 84 5.28 7.28 12.00
N LYS A 85 5.00 6.89 10.75
CA LYS A 85 4.00 7.55 9.89
C LYS A 85 3.15 6.52 9.15
N THR A 86 2.00 6.94 8.66
CA THR A 86 1.22 6.18 7.67
C THR A 86 1.79 6.38 6.25
N PRO A 87 1.37 5.57 5.27
CA PRO A 87 1.77 5.73 3.86
C PRO A 87 1.44 7.11 3.26
N PHE A 88 0.42 7.78 3.80
CA PHE A 88 0.01 9.13 3.39
C PHE A 88 0.50 10.23 4.35
N GLY A 89 1.51 9.95 5.18
CA GLY A 89 2.07 10.89 6.15
C GLY A 89 1.53 10.66 7.56
N LEU A 90 1.35 11.74 8.33
CA LEU A 90 1.00 11.61 9.76
C LEU A 90 -0.43 11.09 10.00
N THR A 91 -1.34 11.29 9.06
CA THR A 91 -2.73 10.82 9.13
C THR A 91 -3.17 10.44 7.73
N GLY A 92 -3.66 9.20 7.51
CA GLY A 92 -3.87 8.74 6.13
C GLY A 92 -4.98 7.71 5.94
N ILE A 93 -5.00 6.69 6.78
CA ILE A 93 -5.91 5.54 6.70
C ILE A 93 -6.32 5.15 8.11
N ARG A 94 -7.62 4.97 8.36
CA ARG A 94 -8.15 4.72 9.72
C ARG A 94 -7.55 3.47 10.36
N TYR A 95 -7.42 2.38 9.60
CA TYR A 95 -6.83 1.14 10.09
C TYR A 95 -5.37 1.32 10.51
N ASP A 96 -4.58 1.99 9.69
CA ASP A 96 -3.16 2.18 9.98
C ASP A 96 -2.94 3.13 11.15
N ASN A 97 -3.74 4.19 11.25
CA ASN A 97 -3.70 5.11 12.39
C ASN A 97 -3.89 4.37 13.74
N GLN A 98 -4.77 3.35 13.79
CA GLN A 98 -4.94 2.53 14.99
C GLN A 98 -3.68 1.72 15.28
N TYR A 99 -3.07 1.13 14.26
CA TYR A 99 -1.85 0.32 14.41
C TYR A 99 -0.63 1.13 14.86
N VAL A 100 -0.48 2.37 14.40
CA VAL A 100 0.66 3.23 14.77
C VAL A 100 0.37 4.16 15.96
N GLY A 101 -0.81 4.04 16.59
CA GLY A 101 -1.15 4.76 17.82
C GLY A 101 -1.75 6.16 17.65
N PHE A 102 -2.04 6.59 16.41
CA PHE A 102 -2.71 7.85 16.08
C PHE A 102 -4.24 7.81 16.25
N LYS A 103 -4.85 6.62 16.46
CA LYS A 103 -6.30 6.45 16.69
C LYS A 103 -7.17 7.13 15.61
N ASP A 104 -8.05 8.06 16.01
CA ASP A 104 -8.95 8.80 15.13
C ASP A 104 -8.36 10.15 14.67
N GLU A 105 -7.04 10.36 14.83
CA GLU A 105 -6.41 11.59 14.37
C GLU A 105 -6.47 11.68 12.84
N THR A 106 -7.29 12.62 12.37
CA THR A 106 -7.55 12.90 10.95
C THR A 106 -6.89 14.20 10.51
N LYS A 107 -6.17 14.88 11.42
CA LYS A 107 -5.56 16.19 11.17
C LYS A 107 -4.08 16.15 11.50
N ILE A 108 -3.28 16.51 10.50
CA ILE A 108 -1.90 16.92 10.71
C ILE A 108 -1.92 18.32 11.32
N ILE A 109 -1.56 18.45 12.60
CA ILE A 109 -1.21 19.77 13.15
C ILE A 109 0.24 20.02 12.74
N ALA A 110 0.42 20.72 11.63
CA ALA A 110 1.75 21.20 11.25
C ALA A 110 2.14 22.33 12.23
N SER A 111 3.22 22.12 12.98
CA SER A 111 3.93 23.15 13.73
C SER A 111 4.80 24.00 12.81
#